data_AF-A0A4R9VFN1-F1
#
_entry.id   AF-A0A4R9VFN1-F1
#
_cell.length_a   1.000
_cell.length_b   1.000
_cell.length_c   1.000
_cell.angle_alpha   90.00
_cell.angle_beta   90.00
_cell.angle_gamma   90.00
#
_symmetry.space_group_name_H-M   'P 1'
#
loop_
_entity.id
_entity.type
_entity.pdbx_description
1 polymer ?
#
loop_
_entity_poly.entity_id
_entity_poly.type
_entity_poly.pdbx_seq_one_letter_code
_entity_poly.pdbx_strand_id
1 'polypeptide(L)'
;RRARARDLPIFGVCLGLQALAEAYGGELRQLHIPMHGKPSRIRVSKPGIIFSGLPKEVTVGRYHSIFADPVRLPDDFMVTAETEDGVIMAFEHRKDPIPGV
;
A
#
# COMPACT_ATOMS: atom_id res chain seq x y z
N ARG A 1 -2.39 7.57 15.49
CA ARG A 1 -3.50 8.17 16.31
C ARG A 1 -3.32 9.67 16.52
N ARG A 2 -2.23 10.16 17.14
CA ARG A 2 -2.04 11.61 17.38
C ARG A 2 -2.01 12.47 16.10
N ALA A 3 -1.33 12.01 15.04
CA ALA A 3 -1.30 12.72 13.76
C ALA A 3 -2.71 12.87 13.16
N ARG A 4 -3.50 11.78 13.12
CA ARG A 4 -4.91 11.81 12.70
C ARG A 4 -5.77 12.76 13.53
N ALA A 5 -5.61 12.77 14.85
CA ALA A 5 -6.36 13.66 15.74
C ALA A 5 -6.04 15.16 15.53
N ARG A 6 -5.03 15.49 14.72
CA ARG A 6 -4.63 16.84 14.34
C ARG A 6 -4.75 17.09 12.83
N ASP A 7 -5.43 16.20 12.11
CA ASP A 7 -5.60 16.25 10.66
C ASP A 7 -4.27 16.38 9.88
N LEU A 8 -3.20 15.79 10.41
CA LEU A 8 -1.89 15.79 9.75
C LEU A 8 -1.80 14.64 8.73
N PRO A 9 -1.25 14.88 7.52
CA PRO A 9 -0.96 13.83 6.57
C PRO A 9 -0.03 12.75 7.12
N ILE A 10 -0.25 11.50 6.70
CA ILE A 10 0.58 10.35 7.12
C ILE A 10 0.93 9.57 5.86
N PHE A 11 2.22 9.36 5.62
CA PHE A 11 2.69 8.51 4.54
C PHE A 11 3.36 7.26 5.12
N GLY A 12 2.83 6.09 4.81
CA GLY A 12 3.37 4.80 5.23
C GLY A 12 4.26 4.18 4.15
N VAL A 13 5.47 3.72 4.51
CA VAL A 13 6.38 3.02 3.60
C VAL A 13 6.74 1.66 4.19
N CYS A 14 6.64 0.58 3.42
CA CYS A 14 6.96 -0.79 3.84
C CYS A 14 6.14 -1.20 5.07
N LEU A 15 6.77 -1.33 6.24
CA LEU A 15 6.09 -1.60 7.50
C LEU A 15 5.09 -0.49 7.86
N GLY A 16 5.30 0.74 7.36
CA GLY A 16 4.35 1.83 7.50
C GLY A 16 3.02 1.56 6.78
N LEU A 17 3.04 1.02 5.55
CA LEU A 17 1.82 0.58 4.86
C LEU A 17 1.12 -0.52 5.65
N GLN A 18 1.89 -1.50 6.14
CA GLN A 18 1.35 -2.63 6.91
C GLN A 18 0.69 -2.15 8.21
N ALA A 19 1.37 -1.27 8.95
CA ALA A 19 0.84 -0.68 10.17
C ALA A 19 -0.40 0.17 9.90
N LEU A 20 -0.49 0.85 8.74
CA LEU A 20 -1.71 1.54 8.34
C LEU A 20 -2.86 0.56 8.09
N ALA A 21 -2.63 -0.55 7.40
CA ALA A 21 -3.67 -1.57 7.20
C ALA A 21 -4.21 -2.09 8.54
N GLU A 22 -3.32 -2.52 9.44
CA GLU A 22 -3.71 -3.04 10.76
C GLU A 22 -4.36 -1.97 11.65
N ALA A 23 -3.87 -0.73 11.63
CA ALA A 23 -4.42 0.35 12.46
C ALA A 23 -5.87 0.70 12.13
N TYR A 24 -6.35 0.33 10.94
CA TYR A 24 -7.72 0.50 10.50
C TYR A 24 -8.53 -0.82 10.52
N GLY A 25 -7.96 -1.89 11.08
CA GLY A 25 -8.63 -3.18 11.25
C GLY A 25 -8.46 -4.14 10.08
N GLY A 26 -7.53 -3.87 9.16
CA GLY A 26 -7.13 -4.83 8.13
C GLY A 26 -6.23 -5.94 8.67
N GLU A 27 -6.03 -6.98 7.86
CA GLU A 27 -5.15 -8.10 8.19
C GLU A 27 -3.93 -8.11 7.26
N LEU A 28 -2.84 -8.72 7.75
CA LEU A 28 -1.63 -8.95 6.97
C LEU A 28 -1.49 -10.43 6.63
N ARG A 29 -0.93 -10.72 5.46
CA ARG A 29 -0.61 -12.09 5.03
C ARG A 29 0.84 -12.20 4.60
N GLN A 30 1.34 -13.43 4.67
CA GLN A 30 2.70 -13.76 4.25
C GLN A 30 2.69 -14.22 2.79
N LEU A 31 3.67 -13.74 2.02
CA LEU A 31 3.92 -14.20 0.67
C LEU A 31 4.37 -15.65 0.67
N HIS A 32 3.97 -16.38 -0.38
CA HIS A 32 4.46 -17.74 -0.59
C HIS A 32 5.98 -17.79 -0.79
N ILE A 33 6.52 -16.79 -1.51
CA ILE A 33 7.96 -16.63 -1.76
C ILE A 33 8.41 -15.27 -1.22
N PRO A 34 9.34 -15.23 -0.25
CA PRO A 34 9.91 -13.98 0.24
C PRO A 34 10.61 -13.17 -0.85
N MET A 35 10.40 -11.85 -0.84
CA MET A 35 11.03 -10.92 -1.78
C MET A 35 11.92 -9.95 -1.00
N HIS A 36 13.21 -9.90 -1.35
CA HIS A 36 14.20 -8.98 -0.76
C HIS A 36 15.13 -8.45 -1.85
N GLY A 37 15.10 -7.14 -2.09
CA GLY A 37 15.99 -6.49 -3.05
C GLY A 37 15.73 -6.87 -4.50
N LYS A 38 14.51 -7.34 -4.82
CA LYS A 38 14.15 -7.74 -6.18
C LYS A 38 13.28 -6.68 -6.84
N PRO A 39 13.54 -6.33 -8.12
CA PRO A 39 12.61 -5.50 -8.87
C PRO A 39 11.28 -6.23 -9.04
N SER A 40 10.18 -5.50 -8.93
CA SER A 40 8.84 -5.99 -9.20
C SER A 40 8.10 -4.97 -10.04
N ARG A 41 7.40 -5.46 -11.06
CA ARG A 41 6.52 -4.63 -11.86
C ARG A 41 5.20 -4.49 -11.15
N ILE A 42 4.71 -3.26 -11.04
CA ILE A 42 3.42 -2.96 -10.44
C ILE A 42 2.55 -2.27 -11.48
N ARG A 43 1.27 -2.57 -11.42
CA ARG A 43 0.24 -1.88 -12.18
C ARG A 43 -0.37 -0.81 -11.29
N VAL A 44 -0.33 0.43 -11.74
CA VAL A 44 -1.01 1.57 -11.13
C VAL A 44 -2.40 1.67 -11.72
N SER A 45 -3.41 1.30 -10.93
CA SER A 45 -4.82 1.33 -11.36
C SER A 45 -5.40 2.74 -11.22
N LYS A 46 -4.99 3.46 -10.17
CA LYS A 46 -5.36 4.83 -9.88
C LYS A 46 -4.13 5.56 -9.35
N PRO A 47 -3.58 6.54 -10.10
CA PRO A 47 -2.33 7.19 -9.72
C PRO A 47 -2.34 7.82 -8.33
N GLY A 48 -3.51 8.27 -7.87
CA GLY A 48 -3.64 8.89 -6.56
C GLY A 48 -2.69 10.07 -6.38
N ILE A 49 -2.29 10.31 -5.14
CA ILE A 49 -1.28 11.30 -4.79
C ILE A 49 0.12 10.74 -5.08
N ILE A 50 0.35 9.46 -4.76
CA ILE A 50 1.71 8.88 -4.77
C ILE A 50 2.27 8.65 -6.17
N PHE A 51 1.47 8.15 -7.10
CA PHE A 51 1.91 7.81 -8.46
C PHE A 51 1.48 8.86 -9.49
N SER A 52 1.06 10.06 -9.05
CA SER A 52 0.70 11.14 -9.96
C SER A 52 1.86 11.45 -10.93
N GLY A 53 1.55 11.51 -12.22
CA GLY A 53 2.55 11.74 -13.28
C GLY A 53 3.39 10.52 -13.67
N LEU A 54 3.21 9.36 -13.01
CA LEU A 54 3.89 8.12 -13.40
C LEU A 54 3.07 7.31 -14.42
N PRO A 55 3.73 6.44 -15.22
CA PRO A 55 3.03 5.52 -16.11
C PRO A 55 2.16 4.51 -15.35
N LYS A 56 1.24 3.86 -16.08
CA LYS A 56 0.38 2.80 -15.52
C LYS A 56 1.13 1.55 -15.10
N GLU A 57 2.37 1.39 -15.54
CA GLU A 57 3.27 0.33 -15.09
C GLU A 57 4.58 0.95 -14.64
N VAL A 58 5.05 0.54 -13.47
CA VAL A 58 6.30 1.03 -12.87
C VAL A 58 7.07 -0.15 -12.30
N THR A 59 8.40 -0.06 -12.31
CA THR A 59 9.27 -1.03 -11.63
C THR A 59 9.69 -0.45 -10.30
N VAL A 60 9.39 -1.17 -9.21
CA VAL A 60 9.76 -0.79 -7.84
C VAL A 60 10.62 -1.87 -7.19
N GLY A 61 11.35 -1.49 -6.15
CA GLY A 61 12.04 -2.46 -5.30
C GLY A 61 11.07 -3.12 -4.32
N ARG A 62 11.07 -4.45 -4.25
CA ARG A 62 10.25 -5.21 -3.31
C ARG A 62 11.13 -5.85 -2.23
N TYR A 63 10.82 -5.52 -0.99
CA TYR A 63 11.61 -5.91 0.19
C TYR A 63 10.77 -6.62 1.27
N HIS A 64 9.51 -6.95 0.99
CA HIS A 64 8.56 -7.40 2.00
C HIS A 64 8.24 -8.88 1.82
N SER A 65 8.16 -9.62 2.94
CA SER A 65 7.61 -10.98 3.00
C SER A 65 6.13 -10.98 3.43
N ILE A 66 5.65 -9.84 3.93
CA ILE A 66 4.30 -9.64 4.47
C ILE A 66 3.63 -8.52 3.66
N PHE A 67 2.33 -8.63 3.41
CA PHE A 67 1.55 -7.67 2.66
C PHE A 67 0.15 -7.52 3.26
N ALA A 68 -0.52 -6.39 2.98
CA ALA A 68 -1.91 -6.21 3.38
C ALA A 68 -2.82 -7.16 2.61
N ASP A 69 -3.69 -7.89 3.30
CA ASP A 69 -4.61 -8.82 2.67
C ASP A 69 -5.67 -8.04 1.87
N PRO A 70 -5.75 -8.21 0.53
CA PRO A 70 -6.75 -7.53 -0.28
C PRO A 70 -8.20 -7.88 0.10
N VAL A 71 -8.45 -9.05 0.69
CA VAL A 71 -9.79 -9.48 1.10
C VAL A 71 -10.23 -8.84 2.41
N ARG A 72 -9.27 -8.48 3.26
CA ARG A 72 -9.50 -7.92 4.60
C ARG A 72 -9.12 -6.45 4.70
N LEU A 73 -8.71 -5.81 3.61
CA LEU A 73 -8.42 -4.39 3.61
C LEU A 73 -9.75 -3.62 3.82
N PRO A 74 -9.83 -2.70 4.81
CA PRO A 74 -11.03 -1.92 5.05
C PRO A 74 -11.46 -1.09 3.84
N ASP A 75 -12.77 -0.94 3.64
CA ASP A 75 -13.36 -0.16 2.54
C ASP A 75 -12.97 1.33 2.56
N ASP A 76 -12.49 1.84 3.69
CA ASP A 76 -11.92 3.17 3.82
C ASP A 76 -10.69 3.38 2.91
N PHE A 77 -10.01 2.30 2.53
CA PHE A 77 -8.88 2.32 1.61
C PHE A 77 -9.27 1.95 0.19
N MET A 78 -8.51 2.52 -0.74
CA MET A 78 -8.57 2.22 -2.16
C MET A 78 -7.19 1.75 -2.60
N VAL A 79 -7.09 0.52 -3.09
CA VAL A 79 -5.84 0.01 -3.69
C VAL A 79 -5.53 0.82 -4.95
N THR A 80 -4.32 1.36 -5.01
CA THR A 80 -3.85 2.23 -6.11
C THR A 80 -2.79 1.56 -6.96
N ALA A 81 -2.04 0.62 -6.39
CA ALA A 81 -1.09 -0.20 -7.13
C ALA A 81 -0.99 -1.63 -6.59
N GLU A 82 -0.79 -2.58 -7.49
CA GLU A 82 -0.64 -4.01 -7.18
C GLU A 82 0.34 -4.67 -8.14
N THR A 83 0.93 -5.79 -7.73
CA THR A 83 1.67 -6.68 -8.65
C THR A 83 0.71 -7.56 -9.46
N GLU A 84 1.25 -8.22 -10.49
CA GLU A 84 0.48 -9.18 -11.29
C GLU A 84 -0.06 -10.36 -10.48
N ASP A 85 0.65 -10.79 -9.41
CA ASP A 85 0.20 -11.83 -8.47
C ASP A 85 -0.79 -11.32 -7.41
N GLY A 86 -1.34 -10.11 -7.58
CA GLY A 86 -2.42 -9.57 -6.73
C GLY A 86 -1.94 -9.07 -5.36
N VAL A 87 -0.65 -8.80 -5.21
CA VAL A 87 -0.11 -8.27 -3.95
C VAL A 87 -0.27 -6.75 -3.96
N ILE A 88 -0.92 -6.23 -2.92
CA ILE A 88 -1.08 -4.80 -2.75
C ILE A 88 0.30 -4.16 -2.56
N MET A 89 0.60 -3.20 -3.44
CA MET A 89 1.84 -2.42 -3.42
C MET A 89 1.59 -0.97 -3.03
N ALA A 90 0.34 -0.51 -3.09
CA ALA A 90 -0.06 0.77 -2.56
C ALA A 90 -1.57 0.86 -2.34
N PHE A 91 -1.96 1.66 -1.36
CA PHE A 91 -3.33 2.09 -1.17
C PHE A 91 -3.38 3.52 -0.65
N GLU A 92 -4.54 4.16 -0.81
CA GLU A 92 -4.80 5.49 -0.27
C GLU A 92 -6.14 5.51 0.46
N HIS A 93 -6.20 6.22 1.59
CA HIS A 93 -7.47 6.44 2.28
C HIS A 93 -8.37 7.31 1.41
N ARG A 94 -9.66 6.98 1.34
CA ARG A 94 -10.60 7.65 0.44
C ARG A 94 -10.89 9.11 0.81
N LYS A 95 -10.70 9.47 2.08
CA LYS A 95 -11.08 10.78 2.63
C LYS A 95 -9.94 11.54 3.31
N ASP A 96 -8.92 10.83 3.79
CA ASP A 96 -7.86 11.39 4.63
C ASP A 96 -6.57 11.38 3.79
N PRO A 97 -5.63 12.32 3.98
CA PRO A 97 -4.35 12.37 3.26
C PRO A 97 -3.39 11.30 3.81
N ILE A 98 -3.77 10.02 3.64
CA ILE A 98 -3.09 8.85 4.20
C ILE A 98 -2.82 7.83 3.09
N PRO A 99 -1.74 8.03 2.31
CA PRO A 99 -1.23 7.03 1.39
C PRO A 99 -0.27 6.02 2.07
N GLY A 100 -0.14 4.84 1.45
CA GLY A 100 0.89 3.85 1.79
C GLY A 100 1.50 3.19 0.56
N VAL A 101 2.78 2.83 0.64
CA VAL A 101 3.53 1.97 -0.32
C VAL A 101 4.40 0.93 0.35
#